data_AF-A0A662RE39-F1
#
_entry.id   AF-A0A662RE39-F1
#
_cell.length_a   1.000
_cell.length_b   1.000
_cell.length_c   1.000
_cell.angle_alpha   90.00
_cell.angle_beta   90.00
_cell.angle_gamma   90.00
#
_symmetry.space_group_name_H-M   'P 1'
#
loop_
_entity.id
_entity.type
_entity.pdbx_description
1 polymer ?
#
loop_
_entity_poly.entity_id
_entity_poly.type
_entity_poly.pdbx_seq_one_letter_code
_entity_poly.pdbx_strand_id
1 'polypeptide(L)'
;MYLFELVERLVNVSEACRRAKVSRSTYYRWKPRYEKEGVEGLREPKSHAVHNPHTIDPEIERRITDLRLEHPDCGKKRIAQWI
;
A
#
# COMPACT_ATOMS: atom_id res chain seq x y z
N MET A 1 11.83 -21.21 -8.14
CA MET A 1 12.69 -20.66 -9.21
C MET A 1 12.28 -19.21 -9.41
N TYR A 2 13.15 -18.26 -9.05
CA TYR A 2 12.77 -16.85 -9.03
C TYR A 2 12.89 -16.25 -10.45
N LEU A 3 11.90 -15.43 -10.83
CA LEU A 3 11.84 -14.77 -12.15
C LEU A 3 13.15 -14.02 -12.49
N PHE A 4 13.72 -13.31 -11.51
CA PHE A 4 14.92 -12.49 -11.71
C PHE A 4 16.19 -13.33 -11.85
N GLU A 5 16.35 -14.41 -11.08
CA GLU A 5 17.43 -15.39 -11.26
C GLU A 5 17.40 -16.01 -12.68
N LEU A 6 16.19 -16.28 -13.20
CA LEU A 6 16.01 -16.79 -14.56
C LEU A 6 16.43 -15.77 -15.62
N VAL A 7 16.16 -14.48 -15.40
CA VAL A 7 16.56 -13.42 -16.32
C VAL A 7 18.09 -13.31 -16.37
N GLU A 8 18.75 -13.35 -15.21
CA GLU A 8 20.21 -13.30 -15.11
C GLU A 8 20.87 -14.49 -15.84
N ARG A 9 20.29 -15.69 -15.75
CA ARG A 9 20.83 -16.90 -16.38
C ARG A 9 20.57 -17.00 -17.88
N LEU A 10 19.44 -16.47 -18.36
CA LEU A 10 18.99 -16.69 -19.74
C LEU A 10 19.27 -15.51 -20.68
N VAL A 11 19.60 -14.33 -20.15
CA VAL A 11 19.80 -13.06 -20.90
C VAL A 11 18.59 -12.68 -21.78
N ASN A 12 17.46 -13.39 -21.64
CA ASN A 12 16.25 -13.21 -22.41
C ASN A 12 15.04 -13.12 -21.47
N VAL A 13 14.54 -11.89 -21.30
CA VAL A 13 13.40 -11.57 -20.44
C VAL A 13 12.14 -12.31 -20.89
N SER A 14 11.91 -12.44 -22.19
CA SER A 14 10.70 -13.11 -22.72
C SER A 14 10.69 -14.59 -22.37
N GLU A 15 11.83 -15.25 -22.50
CA GLU A 15 11.97 -16.67 -22.17
C GLU A 15 11.91 -16.91 -20.66
N ALA A 16 12.56 -16.06 -19.86
CA ALA A 16 12.48 -16.12 -18.40
C ALA A 16 11.04 -15.91 -17.90
N CYS A 17 10.31 -14.94 -18.46
CA CYS A 17 8.90 -14.69 -18.14
C CYS A 17 8.01 -15.90 -18.49
N ARG A 18 8.22 -16.53 -19.66
CA ARG A 18 7.49 -17.75 -20.06
C ARG A 18 7.72 -18.91 -19.07
N ARG A 19 8.98 -19.16 -18.69
CA ARG A 19 9.34 -20.23 -17.75
C ARG A 19 8.83 -19.96 -16.33
N ALA A 20 8.87 -18.70 -15.90
CA ALA A 20 8.35 -18.28 -14.61
C ALA A 20 6.80 -18.19 -14.58
N LYS A 21 6.12 -18.34 -15.72
CA LYS A 21 4.68 -18.13 -15.88
C LYS A 21 4.21 -16.74 -15.43
N VAL A 22 5.04 -15.73 -15.70
CA VAL A 22 4.76 -14.32 -15.36
C VAL A 22 4.66 -13.50 -16.64
N SER A 23 3.74 -12.53 -16.69
CA SER A 23 3.65 -11.62 -17.82
C SER A 23 4.86 -10.67 -17.87
N ARG A 24 5.31 -10.29 -19.07
CA ARG A 24 6.35 -9.27 -19.24
C ARG A 24 5.99 -7.94 -18.55
N SER A 25 4.71 -7.58 -18.52
CA SER A 25 4.22 -6.38 -17.82
C SER A 25 4.49 -6.43 -16.31
N THR A 26 4.34 -7.60 -15.69
CA THR A 26 4.63 -7.81 -14.28
C THR A 26 6.13 -7.74 -14.00
N TYR A 27 6.96 -8.32 -14.89
CA TYR A 27 8.43 -8.18 -14.80
C TYR A 27 8.86 -6.70 -14.76
N TYR A 28 8.42 -5.88 -15.72
CA TYR A 28 8.81 -4.47 -15.74
C TYR A 28 8.22 -3.66 -14.58
N ARG A 29 7.05 -4.05 -14.05
CA ARG A 29 6.49 -3.45 -12.82
C ARG A 29 7.34 -3.76 -11.60
N TRP A 30 7.90 -4.96 -11.51
CA TRP A 30 8.70 -5.43 -10.38
C TRP A 30 10.18 -5.02 -10.48
N LYS A 31 10.72 -4.85 -11.69
CA LYS A 31 12.13 -4.56 -11.94
C LYS A 31 12.69 -3.41 -11.09
N PRO A 32 12.07 -2.22 -11.00
CA PRO A 32 12.60 -1.13 -10.17
C PRO A 32 12.62 -1.45 -8.67
N ARG A 33 11.67 -2.26 -8.19
CA ARG A 33 11.62 -2.67 -6.77
C ARG A 33 12.71 -3.69 -6.46
N TYR A 34 12.88 -4.65 -7.37
CA TYR A 34 13.93 -5.66 -7.27
C TYR A 34 15.33 -5.05 -7.36
N GLU A 35 15.57 -4.08 -8.25
CA GLU A 35 16.86 -3.39 -8.35
C GLU A 35 17.20 -2.57 -7.10
N LYS A 36 16.20 -2.08 -6.37
CA LYS A 36 16.40 -1.24 -5.19
C LYS A 36 16.52 -2.03 -3.88
N GLU A 37 15.65 -3.02 -3.70
CA GLU A 37 15.41 -3.71 -2.42
C GLU A 37 15.52 -5.25 -2.56
N GLY A 38 15.96 -5.75 -3.71
CA GLY A 38 16.10 -7.18 -3.98
C GLY A 38 14.77 -7.94 -3.91
N VAL A 39 14.83 -9.19 -3.47
CA VAL A 39 13.64 -10.04 -3.26
C VAL A 39 12.71 -9.45 -2.18
N GLU A 40 13.26 -8.77 -1.18
CA GLU A 40 12.49 -8.14 -0.10
C GLU A 40 11.57 -7.03 -0.62
N GLY A 41 12.00 -6.26 -1.62
CA GLY A 41 11.17 -5.26 -2.29
C GLY A 41 9.95 -5.81 -3.04
N LEU A 42 9.84 -7.13 -3.16
CA LEU A 42 8.71 -7.84 -3.78
C LEU A 42 7.79 -8.51 -2.76
N ARG A 43 8.19 -8.63 -1.48
CA ARG A 43 7.38 -9.30 -0.45
C ARG A 43 6.10 -8.55 -0.13
N GLU A 44 6.19 -7.22 0.01
CA GLU A 44 5.04 -6.41 0.38
C GLU A 44 4.44 -5.72 -0.85
N PRO A 45 3.17 -6.02 -1.20
CA PRO A 45 2.46 -5.20 -2.15
C PRO A 45 2.28 -3.81 -1.54
N LYS A 46 3.03 -2.82 -2.04
CA LYS A 46 2.67 -1.41 -1.83
C LYS A 46 1.21 -1.26 -2.24
N SER A 47 0.34 -1.03 -1.25
CA SER A 47 -1.10 -0.89 -1.48
C SER A 47 -1.32 0.15 -2.57
N HIS A 48 -2.15 -0.19 -3.56
CA HIS A 48 -2.57 0.77 -4.58
C HIS A 48 -3.51 1.84 -3.99
N ALA A 49 -4.00 1.64 -2.77
CA ALA A 49 -4.77 2.66 -2.06
C ALA A 49 -3.85 3.84 -1.77
N VAL A 50 -4.26 5.02 -2.24
CA VAL A 50 -3.73 6.28 -1.70
C VAL A 50 -3.97 6.21 -0.19
N HIS A 51 -2.91 6.09 0.60
CA HIS A 51 -2.97 6.26 2.05
C HIS A 51 -3.20 7.74 2.37
N ASN A 52 -4.33 8.27 1.94
CA ASN A 52 -4.82 9.55 2.40
C ASN A 52 -6.36 9.54 2.47
N PRO A 53 -6.94 8.69 3.34
CA PRO A 53 -8.37 8.74 3.60
C PRO A 53 -8.68 9.96 4.47
N HIS A 54 -8.59 11.19 3.92
CA HIS A 54 -8.93 12.44 4.61
C HIS A 54 -8.68 12.39 6.12
N THR A 55 -7.42 12.15 6.52
CA THR A 55 -7.10 11.98 7.93
C THR A 55 -7.38 13.32 8.61
N ILE A 56 -8.40 13.35 9.48
CA ILE A 56 -8.70 14.49 10.32
C ILE A 56 -7.52 14.73 11.27
N ASP A 57 -7.30 15.98 11.66
CA ASP A 57 -6.24 16.31 12.60
C ASP A 57 -6.40 15.47 13.89
N PRO A 58 -5.34 14.84 14.41
CA PRO A 58 -5.43 14.00 15.61
C PRO A 58 -6.00 14.73 16.83
N GLU A 59 -5.83 16.05 16.93
CA GLU A 59 -6.44 16.87 17.98
C GLU A 59 -7.97 16.94 17.83
N ILE A 60 -8.45 17.07 16.59
CA ILE A 60 -9.88 17.07 16.27
C ILE A 60 -10.47 15.68 16.59
N GLU A 61 -9.78 14.60 16.25
CA GLU A 61 -10.22 13.23 16.55
C GLU A 61 -10.37 13.00 18.06
N ARG A 62 -9.38 13.41 18.85
CA ARG A 62 -9.44 13.35 20.32
C ARG A 62 -10.64 14.13 20.84
N ARG A 63 -10.81 15.38 20.39
CA ARG A 63 -11.91 16.25 20.81
C ARG A 63 -13.29 15.67 20.47
N ILE A 64 -13.46 15.03 19.31
CA ILE A 64 -14.71 14.33 18.96
C ILE A 64 -14.99 13.20 19.98
N THR A 65 -13.95 12.45 20.34
CA THR A 65 -14.04 11.32 21.27
C THR A 65 -14.40 11.77 22.67
N ASP A 66 -13.73 12.81 23.18
CA ASP A 66 -13.99 13.37 24.51
C ASP A 66 -15.41 13.92 24.62
N LEU A 67 -15.85 14.71 23.63
CA LEU A 67 -17.22 15.24 23.57
C LEU A 67 -18.28 14.12 23.49
N ARG A 68 -17.95 13.00 22.86
CA ARG A 68 -18.86 11.85 22.79
C ARG A 68 -18.96 11.11 24.13
N LEU A 69 -17.86 11.05 24.89
CA LEU A 69 -17.82 10.46 26.23
C LEU A 69 -18.52 11.34 27.26
N GLU A 70 -18.31 12.65 27.19
CA GLU A 70 -18.94 13.65 28.08
C GLU A 70 -20.44 13.81 27.82
N HIS A 71 -20.88 13.64 26.57
CA HIS A 71 -22.27 13.81 26.16
C HIS A 71 -22.82 12.60 25.37
N PRO A 72 -23.12 11.46 26.04
CA PRO A 72 -23.56 10.22 25.38
C PRO A 72 -24.93 10.32 24.67
N ASP A 73 -25.76 11.29 25.03
CA ASP A 73 -27.05 11.59 24.41
C ASP A 73 -26.91 12.48 23.15
N CYS A 74 -25.76 13.15 22.98
CA CYS A 74 -25.54 14.06 21.86
C CYS A 74 -25.13 13.33 20.58
N GLY A 75 -25.92 13.52 19.53
CA GLY A 75 -25.61 12.98 18.20
C GLY A 75 -24.51 13.76 17.46
N LYS A 76 -23.93 13.14 16.43
CA LYS A 76 -22.84 13.69 15.60
C LYS A 76 -23.04 15.13 15.12
N LYS A 77 -24.28 15.54 14.80
CA LYS A 77 -24.58 16.91 14.35
C LYS A 77 -24.36 17.97 15.44
N ARG A 78 -24.62 17.61 16.70
CA ARG A 78 -24.46 18.51 17.85
C ARG A 78 -22.99 18.59 18.26
N ILE A 79 -22.29 17.46 18.25
CA ILE A 79 -20.83 17.41 18.47
C ILE A 79 -20.10 18.26 17.41
N ALA A 80 -20.53 18.21 16.15
CA ALA A 80 -19.97 19.03 15.07
C ALA A 80 -20.21 20.54 15.22
N GLN A 81 -21.05 21.01 16.16
CA GLN A 81 -21.19 22.44 16.46
C GLN A 81 -20.18 22.92 17.53
N TRP A 82 -19.52 21.99 18.22
CA TRP A 82 -18.59 22.26 19.33
C TRP A 82 -17.12 22.14 18.93
N ILE A 83 -16.88 21.78 17.68
CA ILE A 83 -15.59 21.63 17.02
C ILE A 83 -15.57 22.58 15.84
#